data_AF-A0A1F5BIK2-F1
#
_entry.id   AF-A0A1F5BIK2-F1
#
_cell.length_a   1.000
_cell.length_b   1.000
_cell.length_c   1.000
_cell.angle_alpha   90.00
_cell.angle_beta   90.00
_cell.angle_gamma   90.00
#
_symmetry.space_group_name_H-M   'P 1'
#
loop_
_entity.id
_entity.type
_entity.pdbx_description
1 polymer ?
#
loop_
_entity_poly.entity_id
_entity_poly.type
_entity_poly.pdbx_seq_one_letter_code
_entity_poly.pdbx_strand_id
1 'polypeptide(L)' 'MVASRRASIPEIADRPEGLFDPLDPEDIAAKMEQSLRNPEARAEAKRWGPDKAARYSWEETARATLGVYQSMSRQDA' A
#
# COMPACT_ATOMS: atom_id res chain seq x y z
N MET A 1 9.35 -4.96 0.85
CA MET A 1 8.86 -3.59 0.62
C MET A 1 9.41 -2.73 1.72
N VAL A 2 9.92 -1.55 1.36
CA VAL A 2 10.39 -0.52 2.28
C VAL A 2 9.70 0.77 1.83
N ALA A 3 8.99 1.46 2.72
CA ALA A 3 8.19 2.63 2.35
C ALA A 3 8.08 3.66 3.49
N SER A 4 7.70 4.88 3.17
CA SER A 4 7.52 5.95 4.15
C SER A 4 6.36 5.66 5.11
N ARG A 5 6.50 5.99 6.40
CA ARG A 5 5.42 5.93 7.41
C ARG A 5 4.50 7.16 7.41
N ARG A 6 4.57 8.01 6.39
CA ARG A 6 3.79 9.26 6.28
C ARG A 6 2.70 9.15 5.21
N ALA A 7 1.75 10.09 5.28
CA ALA A 7 0.62 10.20 4.35
C ALA A 7 -0.19 8.89 4.31
N SER A 8 -0.66 8.48 3.13
CA SER A 8 -1.55 7.33 2.93
C SER A 8 -0.85 5.96 2.95
N ILE A 9 0.47 5.93 3.08
CA ILE A 9 1.24 4.68 2.98
C ILE A 9 0.97 3.73 4.14
N PRO A 10 0.89 4.16 5.42
CA PRO A 10 0.56 3.27 6.53
C PRO A 10 -0.78 2.55 6.34
N GLU A 11 -1.81 3.24 5.85
CA GLU A 11 -3.14 2.68 5.62
C GLU A 11 -3.14 1.67 4.47
N ILE A 12 -2.39 1.97 3.40
CA ILE A 12 -2.27 1.06 2.24
C ILE A 12 -1.36 -0.12 2.56
N ALA A 13 -0.26 0.09 3.29
CA ALA A 13 0.71 -0.94 3.61
C ALA A 13 0.21 -1.86 4.72
N ASP A 14 -0.37 -1.34 5.80
CA ASP A 14 -0.83 -2.16 6.93
C ASP A 14 0.27 -3.15 7.40
N ARG A 15 1.53 -2.69 7.35
CA ARG A 15 2.75 -3.48 7.50
C ARG A 15 3.87 -2.63 8.13
N PRO A 16 3.78 -2.31 9.43
CA PRO A 16 4.67 -1.33 10.09
C PRO A 16 6.15 -1.71 10.04
N GLU A 17 6.48 -2.99 9.98
CA GLU A 17 7.86 -3.49 9.92
C GLU A 17 8.60 -3.07 8.65
N GLY A 18 7.88 -2.74 7.57
CA GLY A 18 8.45 -2.22 6.32
C GLY A 18 8.46 -0.70 6.23
N LEU A 19 8.03 0.03 7.27
CA LEU A 19 7.89 1.49 7.22
C LEU A 19 9.06 2.21 7.91
N PHE A 20 9.50 3.32 7.34
CA PHE A 20 10.54 4.21 7.89
C PHE A 20 10.03 5.66 8.05
N ASP A 21 10.64 6.45 8.93
CA ASP A 21 10.47 7.91 8.94
C ASP A 21 11.23 8.54 7.77
N PRO A 22 10.56 9.20 6.81
CA PRO A 22 11.24 9.83 5.68
C PRO A 22 12.12 11.03 6.07
N LEU A 23 12.01 11.53 7.30
CA LEU A 23 12.82 12.63 7.82
C LEU A 23 14.05 12.13 8.62
N ASP A 24 14.25 10.81 8.70
CA ASP A 24 15.37 10.18 9.39
C ASP A 24 16.17 9.30 8.40
N PRO A 25 17.30 9.79 7.88
CA PRO A 25 18.14 9.04 6.96
C PRO A 25 18.67 7.71 7.53
N GLU A 26 18.90 7.62 8.84
CA GLU A 26 19.38 6.39 9.47
C GLU A 26 18.27 5.33 9.51
N ASP A 27 17.02 5.72 9.76
CA ASP A 27 15.87 4.80 9.72
C ASP A 27 15.61 4.29 8.29
N ILE A 28 15.77 5.15 7.27
CA ILE A 28 15.73 4.73 5.86
C ILE A 28 16.80 3.66 5.59
N ALA A 29 18.05 3.94 5.97
CA ALA A 29 19.16 3.02 5.75
C ALA A 29 18.96 1.69 6.47
N ALA A 30 18.52 1.72 7.73
CA ALA A 30 18.23 0.54 8.53
C ALA A 30 17.12 -0.33 7.89
N LYS A 31 16.04 0.27 7.40
CA LYS A 31 14.96 -0.48 6.72
C LYS A 31 15.38 -1.05 5.38
N MET A 32 16.18 -0.31 4.60
CA MET A 32 16.76 -0.83 3.37
C MET A 32 17.70 -2.01 3.65
N GLU A 33 18.59 -1.88 4.64
CA GLU A 33 19.49 -2.95 5.04
C GLU A 33 18.74 -4.19 5.52
N GLN A 34 17.73 -4.02 6.39
CA GLN A 34 16.87 -5.10 6.84
C GLN A 34 16.24 -5.83 5.64
N SER A 35 15.68 -5.11 4.66
CA SER A 35 15.05 -5.72 3.50
C SER A 35 16.02 -6.45 2.57
N LEU A 36 17.30 -6.04 2.52
CA LEU A 36 18.32 -6.64 1.65
C LEU A 36 19.01 -7.84 2.31
N ARG A 37 19.34 -7.70 3.60
CA ARG A 37 20.18 -8.66 4.33
C ARG A 37 19.41 -9.68 5.16
N ASN A 38 18.16 -9.40 5.56
CA ASN A 38 17.34 -10.36 6.29
C ASN A 38 16.47 -11.20 5.32
N PRO A 39 16.78 -12.49 5.12
CA PRO A 39 16.04 -13.33 4.16
C PRO A 39 14.59 -13.59 4.58
N GLU A 40 14.30 -13.64 5.88
CA GLU A 40 12.96 -13.87 6.41
C GLU A 40 12.06 -12.65 6.16
N ALA A 41 12.54 -11.46 6.50
CA ALA A 41 11.82 -10.20 6.24
C ALA A 41 11.56 -10.02 4.73
N ARG A 42 12.50 -10.44 3.89
CA ARG A 42 12.35 -10.43 2.43
C ARG A 42 11.33 -11.46 1.94
N ALA A 43 11.34 -12.68 2.48
CA ALA A 43 10.38 -13.72 2.13
C ALA A 43 8.95 -13.33 2.52
N GLU A 44 8.78 -12.77 3.71
CA GLU A 44 7.50 -12.25 4.17
C GLU A 44 7.00 -11.12 3.25
N ALA A 45 7.85 -10.15 2.92
CA ALA A 45 7.46 -9.08 2.02
C ALA A 45 7.08 -9.57 0.61
N LYS A 46 7.73 -10.63 0.12
CA LYS A 46 7.41 -11.27 -1.17
C LYS A 46 6.05 -11.98 -1.14
N ARG A 47 5.66 -12.56 -0.01
CA ARG A 47 4.34 -13.16 0.19
C ARG A 47 3.27 -12.09 0.33
N TRP A 48 3.51 -11.13 1.23
CA TRP A 48 2.55 -10.08 1.57
C TRP A 48 2.19 -9.16 0.38
N GLY A 49 3.16 -8.80 -0.47
CA GLY A 49 2.95 -7.83 -1.55
C GLY A 49 1.84 -8.23 -2.54
N PRO A 50 1.94 -9.41 -3.19
CA PRO A 50 0.89 -9.94 -4.05
C PRO A 50 -0.46 -10.10 -3.34
N ASP A 51 -0.46 -10.62 -2.10
CA ASP A 51 -1.69 -10.83 -1.32
C ASP A 51 -2.41 -9.50 -1.02
N LYS A 52 -1.65 -8.43 -0.72
CA LYS A 52 -2.21 -7.10 -0.50
C LYS A 52 -2.69 -6.47 -1.80
N ALA A 53 -1.90 -6.56 -2.87
CA ALA A 53 -2.25 -6.00 -4.17
C ALA A 53 -3.53 -6.63 -4.75
N ALA A 54 -3.73 -7.94 -4.56
CA ALA A 54 -4.93 -8.66 -5.01
C ALA A 54 -6.25 -8.13 -4.41
N ARG A 55 -6.19 -7.37 -3.30
CA ARG A 55 -7.37 -6.73 -2.70
C ARG A 55 -7.87 -5.51 -3.49
N TYR A 56 -7.07 -4.99 -4.42
CA TYR A 56 -7.40 -3.81 -5.21
C TYR A 56 -7.57 -4.18 -6.67
N SER A 57 -8.72 -3.86 -7.25
CA SER A 57 -9.06 -4.15 -8.65
C SER A 57 -9.53 -2.89 -9.37
N TRP A 58 -9.02 -2.70 -10.60
CA TRP A 58 -9.51 -1.67 -11.51
C TRP A 58 -10.96 -1.89 -11.92
N GLU A 59 -11.38 -3.14 -12.08
CA GLU A 59 -12.77 -3.47 -12.45
C GLU A 59 -13.74 -3.02 -11.36
N GLU A 60 -13.44 -3.33 -10.09
CA GLU A 60 -14.28 -2.93 -8.96
C GLU A 60 -14.27 -1.41 -8.79
N THR A 61 -13.11 -0.77 -8.95
CA THR A 61 -12.99 0.69 -8.93
C THR A 61 -13.87 1.34 -10.01
N ALA A 62 -13.84 0.82 -11.24
CA ALA A 62 -14.66 1.32 -12.34
C ALA A 62 -16.16 1.11 -12.09
N ARG A 63 -16.55 -0.07 -11.59
CA ARG A 63 -17.95 -0.38 -11.25
C ARG A 63 -18.49 0.55 -10.16
N ALA A 64 -17.74 0.74 -9.08
CA ALA A 64 -18.12 1.63 -7.99
C ALA A 64 -18.22 3.09 -8.45
N THR A 65 -17.24 3.56 -9.24
CA THR A 65 -17.24 4.93 -9.78
C THR A 65 -18.43 5.17 -10.72
N LEU A 66 -18.71 4.23 -11.62
CA LEU A 66 -19.86 4.30 -12.52
C LEU A 66 -21.19 4.33 -11.74
N GLY A 67 -21.30 3.55 -10.67
CA GLY A 67 -22.47 3.56 -9.79
C GLY A 67 -22.77 4.94 -9.21
N VAL A 68 -21.73 5.69 -8.81
CA VAL A 68 -21.88 7.08 -8.36
C VAL A 68 -22.38 7.98 -9.49
N TYR A 69 -21.75 7.94 -10.67
CA TYR A 69 -22.18 8.75 -11.81
C TYR A 69 -23.64 8.49 -12.21
N GLN A 70 -24.06 7.23 -12.23
CA GLN A 70 -25.44 6.86 -12.52
C GLN A 70 -26.43 7.27 -11.42
N SER A 71 -25.98 7.39 -10.17
CA SER A 71 -26.84 7.86 -9.07
C SER A 71 -27.13 9.35 -9.21
N MET A 72 -26.13 10.15 -9.61
CA MET A 72 -26.28 11.58 -9.83
C MET A 72 -27.13 11.89 -11.08
N SER A 73 -26.93 11.17 -12.19
CA SER A 73 -27.71 11.39 -13.41
C SER A 73 -29.21 11.04 -13.27
N ARG A 74 -29.58 10.23 -12.28
CA ARG A 74 -30.98 9.91 -11.97
C ARG A 74 -31.63 10.89 -11.00
N GLN A 75 -30.86 11.74 -10.32
CA GLN A 75 -31.39 12.77 -9.40
C GLN A 75 -31.79 14.05 -10.14
N ASP A 76 -31.32 14.24 -11.37
CA ASP A 76 -31.62 15.38 -12.24
C ASP A 76 -32.76 15.11 -13.25
N ALA A 77 -33.52 14.01 -13.09
CA ALA A 77 -34.65 13.61 -13.95
C ALA A 77 -35.94 13.48 -13.12
#